data_AF-A0A0J5FXF3-F1
#
_entry.id   AF-A0A0J5FXF3-F1
#
_cell.length_a   1.000
_cell.length_b   1.000
_cell.length_c   1.000
_cell.angle_alpha   90.00
_cell.angle_beta   90.00
_cell.angle_gamma   90.00
#
_symmetry.space_group_name_H-M   'P 1'
#
loop_
_entity.id
_entity.type
_entity.pdbx_description
1 polymer ?
#
loop_
_entity_poly.entity_id
_entity_poly.type
_entity_poly.pdbx_seq_one_letter_code
_entity_poly.pdbx_strand_id
1 'polypeptide(L)'
;MPSCIDGVVLEDWTYHALKAVLNAGGIMGQYRHSISSIMAMTGNELGQKTTQLYQYEEGRFFCFLDEPKHKPKYRLNIVGHSSPVGSPILFWGTCEYAHGMNLDNFCKTVHNLLISLKNKGHNIQCIRIIACWAGANGLAQRLANHLNMPVKGSLGGTRIYSTSNLRPKLNINRHFIDKPDGGNYYFPEEEDRQRRHDPAYGLYRWYYPQLSDPDSGFEAFIHERISR
;
A
#
# COMPACT_ATOMS: atom_id res chain seq x y z
N MET A 1 -40.54 -20.79 13.66
CA MET A 1 -39.95 -19.78 14.56
C MET A 1 -38.59 -19.42 14.01
N PRO A 2 -38.38 -18.22 13.46
CA PRO A 2 -37.07 -17.81 12.97
C PRO A 2 -36.27 -17.23 14.15
N SER A 3 -35.16 -17.88 14.50
CA SER A 3 -34.20 -17.34 15.46
C SER A 3 -33.18 -16.48 14.70
N CYS A 4 -33.26 -15.18 14.95
CA CYS A 4 -32.22 -14.21 14.69
C CYS A 4 -30.93 -14.67 15.38
N ILE A 5 -29.85 -14.80 14.61
CA ILE A 5 -28.49 -14.73 15.13
C ILE A 5 -27.82 -13.61 14.35
N ASP A 6 -27.32 -12.66 15.12
CA ASP A 6 -26.90 -11.33 14.72
C ASP A 6 -25.99 -11.32 13.49
N GLY A 7 -26.56 -10.82 12.40
CA GLY A 7 -25.82 -10.43 11.22
C GLY A 7 -24.97 -9.20 11.53
N VAL A 8 -23.73 -9.42 11.96
CA VAL A 8 -22.67 -8.44 11.72
C VAL A 8 -22.46 -8.45 10.22
N VAL A 9 -23.15 -7.55 9.53
CA VAL A 9 -22.79 -7.17 8.17
C VAL A 9 -21.40 -6.57 8.31
N LEU A 10 -20.36 -7.34 7.97
CA LEU A 10 -19.03 -6.81 7.71
C LEU A 10 -19.21 -5.74 6.63
N GLU A 11 -19.27 -4.48 7.04
CA GLU A 11 -19.37 -3.34 6.13
C GLU A 11 -18.25 -3.48 5.10
N ASP A 12 -18.65 -3.56 3.83
CA ASP A 12 -17.75 -3.90 2.75
C ASP A 12 -16.74 -2.77 2.53
N TRP A 13 -15.54 -2.90 3.11
CA TRP A 13 -14.51 -1.86 3.09
C TRP A 13 -14.17 -1.37 1.68
N THR A 14 -14.36 -2.22 0.66
CA THR A 14 -14.18 -1.84 -0.75
C THR A 14 -15.14 -0.74 -1.17
N TYR A 15 -16.39 -0.75 -0.70
CA TYR A 15 -17.37 0.32 -0.96
C TYR A 15 -16.90 1.66 -0.38
N HIS A 16 -16.31 1.67 0.81
CA HIS A 16 -15.76 2.88 1.43
C HIS A 16 -14.47 3.34 0.75
N ALA A 17 -13.59 2.41 0.36
CA ALA A 17 -12.38 2.70 -0.41
C ALA A 17 -12.70 3.36 -1.76
N LEU A 18 -13.77 2.91 -2.42
CA LEU A 18 -14.29 3.50 -3.65
C LEU A 18 -14.95 4.85 -3.43
N LYS A 19 -15.79 5.00 -2.40
CA LYS A 19 -16.43 6.28 -2.10
C LYS A 19 -15.37 7.36 -1.82
N ALA A 20 -14.24 7.00 -1.20
CA ALA A 20 -13.09 7.88 -1.04
C ALA A 20 -12.38 8.23 -2.36
N VAL A 21 -12.30 7.31 -3.33
CA VAL A 21 -11.72 7.55 -4.66
C VAL A 21 -12.66 8.40 -5.54
N LEU A 22 -13.96 8.10 -5.53
CA LEU A 22 -14.98 8.74 -6.38
C LEU A 22 -15.39 10.14 -5.86
N ASN A 23 -15.46 10.35 -4.54
CA ASN A 23 -15.83 11.65 -3.96
C ASN A 23 -14.71 12.70 -4.04
N ALA A 24 -13.49 12.32 -4.42
CA ALA A 24 -12.33 13.21 -4.46
C ALA A 24 -12.24 14.08 -5.74
N GLY A 25 -13.26 14.08 -6.60
CA GLY A 25 -13.41 15.10 -7.66
C GLY A 25 -12.19 15.27 -8.58
N GLY A 26 -11.57 14.16 -9.02
CA GLY A 26 -10.66 14.18 -10.16
C GLY A 26 -9.20 14.61 -9.93
N ILE A 27 -8.73 14.82 -8.70
CA ILE A 27 -7.30 15.08 -8.45
C ILE A 27 -6.66 13.92 -7.68
N MET A 28 -6.25 12.89 -8.44
CA MET A 28 -5.71 11.64 -7.92
C MET A 28 -4.18 11.65 -7.76
N GLY A 29 -3.72 11.16 -6.60
CA GLY A 29 -2.47 10.40 -6.51
C GLY A 29 -1.20 11.05 -5.94
N GLN A 30 -1.24 12.24 -5.32
CA GLN A 30 -0.12 12.72 -4.50
C GLN A 30 -0.41 12.41 -3.04
N TYR A 31 -0.01 11.23 -2.58
CA TYR A 31 -0.04 10.87 -1.15
C TYR A 31 1.36 10.84 -0.54
N ARG A 32 2.38 11.18 -1.35
CA ARG A 32 3.76 11.23 -0.93
C ARG A 32 4.11 12.67 -0.59
N HIS A 33 4.23 12.95 0.69
CA HIS A 33 4.48 14.30 1.20
C HIS A 33 5.56 14.26 2.26
N SER A 34 6.31 15.34 2.33
CA SER A 34 7.12 15.61 3.50
C SER A 34 6.27 16.12 4.65
N ILE A 35 6.77 15.99 5.87
CA ILE A 35 6.11 16.54 7.07
C ILE A 35 5.89 18.05 6.91
N SER A 36 6.91 18.79 6.46
CA SER A 36 6.80 20.24 6.18
C SER A 36 5.62 20.58 5.24
N SER A 37 5.45 19.80 4.17
CA SER A 37 4.38 20.00 3.21
C SER A 37 3.00 19.76 3.85
N ILE A 38 2.85 18.73 4.67
CA ILE A 38 1.60 18.43 5.38
C ILE A 38 1.24 19.51 6.42
N MET A 39 2.25 20.05 7.10
CA MET A 39 2.08 21.15 8.06
C MET A 39 1.57 22.43 7.40
N ALA A 40 2.01 22.70 6.17
CA ALA A 40 1.63 23.90 5.42
C ALA A 40 0.26 23.83 4.72
N MET A 41 -0.31 22.64 4.51
CA MET A 41 -1.59 22.48 3.79
C MET A 41 -2.79 23.09 4.53
N THR A 42 -3.87 23.36 3.83
CA THR A 42 -5.19 23.62 4.42
C THR A 42 -5.91 22.30 4.73
N GLY A 43 -7.01 22.35 5.50
CA GLY A 43 -7.82 21.15 5.79
C GLY A 43 -8.37 20.49 4.52
N ASN A 44 -8.82 21.29 3.55
CA ASN A 44 -9.31 20.78 2.27
C ASN A 44 -8.20 20.09 1.47
N GLU A 45 -7.01 20.67 1.41
CA GLU A 45 -5.86 20.07 0.74
C GLU A 45 -5.44 18.75 1.38
N LEU A 46 -5.44 18.67 2.73
CA LEU A 46 -5.20 17.40 3.42
C LEU A 46 -6.24 16.36 2.98
N GLY A 47 -7.53 16.72 2.97
CA GLY A 47 -8.60 15.83 2.51
C GLY A 47 -8.37 15.29 1.08
N GLN A 48 -7.77 16.07 0.19
CA GLN A 48 -7.53 15.68 -1.20
C GLN A 48 -6.18 14.96 -1.42
N LYS A 49 -5.15 15.28 -0.64
CA LYS A 49 -3.77 14.82 -0.83
C LYS A 49 -3.33 13.73 0.17
N THR A 50 -4.27 13.22 0.95
CA THR A 50 -4.03 12.12 1.89
C THR A 50 -5.10 11.05 1.72
N THR A 51 -4.82 9.83 2.19
CA THR A 51 -5.67 8.66 1.96
C THR A 51 -6.24 8.12 3.26
N GLN A 52 -7.38 7.44 3.15
CA GLN A 52 -7.85 6.57 4.22
C GLN A 52 -7.21 5.19 4.05
N LEU A 53 -6.94 4.52 5.18
CA LEU A 53 -6.45 3.14 5.20
C LEU A 53 -7.59 2.21 5.59
N TYR A 54 -7.61 1.04 4.97
CA TYR A 54 -8.58 -0.03 5.25
C TYR A 54 -7.85 -1.26 5.74
N GLN A 55 -8.37 -1.90 6.78
CA GLN A 55 -7.83 -3.17 7.24
C GLN A 55 -8.32 -4.29 6.33
N TYR A 56 -7.40 -5.16 5.93
CA TYR A 56 -7.71 -6.37 5.18
C TYR A 56 -7.62 -7.60 6.09
N GLU A 57 -8.59 -8.52 5.96
CA GLU A 57 -8.71 -9.80 6.71
C GLU A 57 -8.32 -9.67 8.19
N GLU A 58 -9.23 -9.13 9.01
CA GLU A 58 -9.07 -9.04 10.48
C GLU A 58 -7.75 -8.39 10.94
N GLY A 59 -7.21 -7.46 10.15
CA GLY A 59 -6.01 -6.71 10.52
C GLY A 59 -4.69 -7.33 10.09
N ARG A 60 -4.69 -8.27 9.13
CA ARG A 60 -3.45 -8.79 8.52
C ARG A 60 -2.55 -7.68 7.97
N PHE A 61 -3.13 -6.65 7.35
CA PHE A 61 -2.44 -5.43 6.95
C PHE A 61 -3.43 -4.32 6.58
N PHE A 62 -2.91 -3.10 6.41
CA PHE A 62 -3.68 -2.00 5.85
C PHE A 62 -3.48 -1.90 4.35
N CYS A 63 -4.50 -1.45 3.62
CA CYS A 63 -4.40 -1.16 2.21
C CYS A 63 -5.30 0.01 1.78
N PHE A 64 -5.06 0.51 0.58
CA PHE A 64 -5.92 1.48 -0.09
C PHE A 64 -5.70 1.44 -1.61
N LEU A 65 -6.69 1.93 -2.36
CA LEU A 65 -6.62 2.04 -3.82
C LEU A 65 -6.31 3.47 -4.25
N ASP A 66 -5.53 3.62 -5.32
CA ASP A 66 -5.37 4.90 -6.01
C ASP A 66 -5.23 4.74 -7.51
N GLU A 67 -5.33 5.84 -8.26
CA GLU A 67 -5.00 5.88 -9.68
C GLU A 67 -3.74 6.75 -9.89
N PRO A 68 -2.62 6.17 -10.34
CA PRO A 68 -1.40 6.94 -10.59
C PRO A 68 -1.59 7.96 -11.72
N LYS A 69 -1.10 9.19 -11.54
CA LYS A 69 -1.20 10.27 -12.57
C LYS A 69 -0.82 9.87 -14.00
N HIS A 70 0.15 8.97 -14.15
CA HIS A 70 0.69 8.57 -15.45
C HIS A 70 0.05 7.31 -16.04
N LYS A 71 -0.93 6.70 -15.35
CA LYS A 71 -1.65 5.51 -15.83
C LYS A 71 -3.09 5.53 -15.31
N PRO A 72 -4.11 5.57 -16.17
CA PRO A 72 -5.53 5.68 -15.79
C PRO A 72 -6.10 4.34 -15.24
N LYS A 73 -5.37 3.70 -14.32
CA LYS A 73 -5.65 2.35 -13.86
C LYS A 73 -5.42 2.23 -12.36
N TYR A 74 -6.29 1.49 -11.69
CA TYR A 74 -6.18 1.27 -10.25
C TYR A 74 -4.86 0.60 -9.86
N ARG A 75 -4.29 1.10 -8.77
CA ARG A 75 -3.15 0.54 -8.06
C ARG A 75 -3.58 0.19 -6.65
N LEU A 76 -3.20 -1.01 -6.22
CA LEU A 76 -3.32 -1.45 -4.84
C LEU A 76 -2.09 -1.01 -4.06
N ASN A 77 -2.29 -0.37 -2.91
CA ASN A 77 -1.25 0.04 -2.00
C ASN A 77 -1.37 -0.77 -0.73
N ILE A 78 -0.34 -1.55 -0.39
CA ILE A 78 -0.30 -2.42 0.77
C ILE A 78 0.66 -1.82 1.78
N VAL A 79 0.23 -1.69 3.03
CA VAL A 79 0.95 -1.03 4.12
C VAL A 79 1.26 -2.04 5.21
N GLY A 80 2.52 -2.10 5.61
CA GLY A 80 2.98 -3.04 6.64
C GLY A 80 4.45 -2.85 6.97
N HIS A 81 5.02 -3.92 7.51
CA HIS A 81 6.42 -4.08 7.80
C HIS A 81 6.97 -5.25 6.99
N SER A 82 8.28 -5.20 6.75
CA SER A 82 8.99 -6.25 6.05
C SER A 82 10.35 -6.44 6.69
N SER A 83 10.86 -7.66 6.66
CA SER A 83 12.19 -7.99 7.19
C SER A 83 13.31 -7.23 6.46
N PRO A 84 14.44 -6.96 7.14
CA PRO A 84 15.58 -6.30 6.52
C PRO A 84 16.26 -7.21 5.48
N VAL A 85 17.13 -6.61 4.67
CA VAL A 85 17.98 -7.34 3.71
C VAL A 85 18.86 -8.36 4.45
N GLY A 86 19.01 -9.55 3.87
CA GLY A 86 19.81 -10.64 4.45
C GLY A 86 19.09 -11.52 5.48
N SER A 87 17.85 -11.17 5.86
CA SER A 87 16.99 -12.01 6.69
C SER A 87 15.98 -12.80 5.84
N PRO A 88 15.38 -13.89 6.37
CA PRO A 88 14.22 -14.52 5.73
C PRO A 88 13.13 -13.49 5.43
N ILE A 89 12.56 -13.55 4.22
CA ILE A 89 11.55 -12.57 3.79
C ILE A 89 10.25 -12.83 4.54
N LEU A 90 9.88 -11.88 5.39
CA LEU A 90 8.63 -11.86 6.15
C LEU A 90 7.91 -10.53 5.90
N PHE A 91 6.59 -10.57 5.89
CA PHE A 91 5.73 -9.38 5.86
C PHE A 91 4.67 -9.47 6.95
N TRP A 92 4.41 -8.38 7.66
CA TRP A 92 3.32 -8.28 8.64
C TRP A 92 2.64 -6.92 8.58
N GLY A 93 1.37 -6.87 8.96
CA GLY A 93 0.63 -5.61 9.07
C GLY A 93 1.18 -4.70 10.17
N THR A 94 0.66 -3.47 10.24
CA THR A 94 1.00 -2.52 11.30
C THR A 94 0.04 -2.58 12.50
N CYS A 95 -0.81 -3.62 12.57
CA CYS A 95 -1.69 -3.86 13.71
C CYS A 95 -0.93 -4.54 14.85
N GLU A 96 -1.31 -4.28 16.11
CA GLU A 96 -0.61 -4.69 17.33
C GLU A 96 -0.42 -6.23 17.47
N TYR A 97 -1.24 -7.02 16.77
CA TYR A 97 -1.20 -8.49 16.78
C TYR A 97 -1.04 -9.12 15.39
N ALA A 98 -0.55 -8.36 14.41
CA ALA A 98 -0.38 -8.88 13.06
C ALA A 98 0.72 -9.95 13.02
N HIS A 99 0.34 -11.19 12.75
CA HIS A 99 1.29 -12.29 12.59
C HIS A 99 2.11 -12.13 11.30
N GLY A 100 3.40 -12.45 11.40
CA GLY A 100 4.31 -12.54 10.26
C GLY A 100 3.85 -13.58 9.23
N MET A 101 3.65 -13.13 7.99
CA MET A 101 3.50 -14.00 6.84
C MET A 101 4.87 -14.23 6.21
N ASN A 102 5.19 -15.50 5.95
CA ASN A 102 6.28 -15.82 5.04
C ASN A 102 5.93 -15.40 3.60
N LEU A 103 6.94 -15.42 2.74
CA LEU A 103 6.84 -14.97 1.36
C LEU A 103 5.69 -15.61 0.57
N ASP A 104 5.53 -16.93 0.66
CA ASP A 104 4.51 -17.66 -0.10
C ASP A 104 3.10 -17.36 0.43
N ASN A 105 2.94 -17.29 1.75
CA ASN A 105 1.66 -16.92 2.37
C ASN A 105 1.27 -15.48 2.00
N PHE A 106 2.23 -14.54 2.04
CA PHE A 106 2.00 -13.17 1.62
C PHE A 106 1.55 -13.11 0.15
N CYS A 107 2.24 -13.81 -0.76
CA CYS A 107 1.87 -13.84 -2.18
C CYS A 107 0.46 -14.38 -2.41
N LYS A 108 0.10 -15.50 -1.75
CA LYS A 108 -1.26 -16.09 -1.81
C LYS A 108 -2.32 -15.14 -1.26
N THR A 109 -2.06 -14.51 -0.12
CA THR A 109 -3.00 -13.54 0.48
C THR A 109 -3.24 -12.36 -0.45
N VAL A 110 -2.20 -11.82 -1.09
CA VAL A 110 -2.37 -10.72 -2.06
C VAL A 110 -3.11 -11.19 -3.32
N HIS A 111 -2.84 -12.40 -3.81
CA HIS A 111 -3.58 -12.96 -4.94
C HIS A 111 -5.08 -13.08 -4.64
N ASN A 112 -5.45 -13.62 -3.48
CA ASN A 112 -6.85 -13.71 -3.05
C ASN A 112 -7.52 -12.33 -2.95
N LEU A 113 -6.82 -11.34 -2.39
CA LEU A 113 -7.29 -9.95 -2.36
C LEU A 113 -7.54 -9.42 -3.78
N LEU A 114 -6.66 -9.68 -4.73
CA LEU A 114 -6.85 -9.25 -6.13
C LEU A 114 -8.06 -9.91 -6.78
N ILE A 115 -8.30 -11.20 -6.55
CA ILE A 115 -9.50 -11.90 -7.04
C ILE A 115 -10.76 -11.25 -6.46
N SER A 116 -10.78 -10.99 -5.15
CA SER A 116 -11.89 -10.32 -4.47
C SER A 116 -12.15 -8.92 -5.06
N LEU A 117 -11.10 -8.14 -5.29
CA LEU A 117 -11.20 -6.83 -5.92
C LEU A 117 -11.71 -6.91 -7.37
N LYS A 118 -11.24 -7.90 -8.16
CA LYS A 118 -11.71 -8.13 -9.54
C LYS A 118 -13.20 -8.46 -9.57
N ASN A 119 -13.66 -9.35 -8.68
CA ASN A 119 -15.08 -9.74 -8.58
C ASN A 119 -16.00 -8.56 -8.22
N LYS A 120 -15.46 -7.51 -7.61
CA LYS A 120 -16.16 -6.26 -7.29
C LYS A 120 -16.03 -5.20 -8.39
N GLY A 121 -15.43 -5.53 -9.53
CA GLY A 121 -15.25 -4.63 -10.67
C GLY A 121 -13.98 -3.78 -10.60
N HIS A 122 -13.05 -4.05 -9.67
CA HIS A 122 -11.79 -3.31 -9.56
C HIS A 122 -10.66 -4.04 -10.26
N ASN A 123 -10.37 -3.60 -11.48
CA ASN A 123 -9.25 -4.11 -12.24
C ASN A 123 -7.93 -3.46 -11.78
N ILE A 124 -7.28 -4.06 -10.77
CA ILE A 124 -5.98 -3.62 -10.27
C ILE A 124 -4.87 -3.98 -11.26
N GLN A 125 -4.01 -3.00 -11.54
CA GLN A 125 -3.07 -3.11 -12.65
C GLN A 125 -1.61 -3.05 -12.23
N CYS A 126 -1.35 -2.55 -11.03
CA CYS A 126 -0.07 -2.61 -10.37
C CYS A 126 -0.24 -2.55 -8.86
N ILE A 127 0.83 -2.89 -8.13
CA ILE A 127 0.86 -2.86 -6.67
C ILE A 127 1.98 -1.94 -6.20
N ARG A 128 1.81 -1.30 -5.05
CA ARG A 128 2.90 -0.70 -4.28
C ARG A 128 2.90 -1.27 -2.87
N ILE A 129 4.05 -1.78 -2.43
CA ILE A 129 4.28 -2.22 -1.05
C ILE A 129 4.96 -1.08 -0.30
N ILE A 130 4.28 -0.59 0.73
CA ILE A 130 4.72 0.46 1.66
C ILE A 130 5.14 -0.24 2.95
N ALA A 131 6.32 -0.86 2.90
CA ALA A 131 6.97 -1.53 4.01
C ALA A 131 8.48 -1.39 3.83
N CYS A 132 9.27 -1.32 4.91
CA CYS A 132 10.72 -1.13 4.83
C CYS A 132 11.40 -2.25 4.02
N TRP A 133 12.38 -1.89 3.18
CA TRP A 133 13.20 -2.83 2.40
C TRP A 133 12.44 -3.76 1.44
N ALA A 134 11.14 -3.61 1.25
CA ALA A 134 10.30 -4.54 0.48
C ALA A 134 10.74 -4.70 -0.99
N GLY A 135 11.41 -3.72 -1.56
CA GLY A 135 12.10 -3.86 -2.85
C GLY A 135 13.48 -4.49 -2.70
N ALA A 136 14.29 -3.95 -1.79
CA ALA A 136 15.68 -4.34 -1.61
C ALA A 136 15.88 -5.79 -1.15
N ASN A 137 14.95 -6.34 -0.36
CA ASN A 137 15.01 -7.72 0.12
C ASN A 137 14.40 -8.74 -0.85
N GLY A 138 13.88 -8.31 -2.01
CA GLY A 138 13.30 -9.18 -3.03
C GLY A 138 11.80 -9.49 -2.88
N LEU A 139 11.12 -9.04 -1.81
CA LEU A 139 9.68 -9.27 -1.60
C LEU A 139 8.84 -8.78 -2.79
N ALA A 140 9.11 -7.57 -3.28
CA ALA A 140 8.40 -6.99 -4.42
C ALA A 140 8.64 -7.74 -5.73
N GLN A 141 9.87 -8.21 -5.98
CA GLN A 141 10.17 -8.99 -7.19
C GLN A 141 9.46 -10.34 -7.17
N ARG A 142 9.44 -11.03 -6.01
CA ARG A 142 8.71 -12.29 -5.89
C ARG A 142 7.22 -12.11 -6.12
N LEU A 143 6.62 -11.08 -5.52
CA LEU A 143 5.21 -10.78 -5.72
C LEU A 143 4.93 -10.45 -7.19
N ALA A 144 5.81 -9.70 -7.84
CA ALA A 144 5.67 -9.36 -9.26
C ALA A 144 5.68 -10.61 -10.14
N ASN A 145 6.59 -11.55 -9.89
CA ASN A 145 6.65 -12.82 -10.61
C ASN A 145 5.40 -13.68 -10.33
N HIS A 146 5.01 -13.81 -9.05
CA HIS A 146 3.85 -14.63 -8.66
C HIS A 146 2.54 -14.16 -9.29
N LEU A 147 2.35 -12.85 -9.42
CA LEU A 147 1.13 -12.24 -9.94
C LEU A 147 1.22 -11.85 -11.42
N ASN A 148 2.39 -11.99 -12.03
CA ASN A 148 2.75 -11.40 -13.32
C ASN A 148 2.23 -9.96 -13.47
N MET A 149 2.55 -9.14 -12.46
CA MET A 149 2.09 -7.75 -12.39
C MET A 149 3.24 -6.86 -11.92
N PRO A 150 3.35 -5.61 -12.42
CA PRO A 150 4.33 -4.67 -11.89
C PRO A 150 4.08 -4.36 -10.41
N VAL A 151 5.13 -4.48 -9.59
CA VAL A 151 5.10 -4.18 -8.16
C VAL A 151 6.15 -3.13 -7.83
N LYS A 152 5.77 -2.10 -7.08
CA LYS A 152 6.68 -1.08 -6.57
C LYS A 152 7.06 -1.40 -5.12
N GLY A 153 8.34 -1.50 -4.81
CA GLY A 153 8.85 -1.74 -3.46
C GLY A 153 9.82 -0.65 -2.99
N SER A 154 9.92 -0.45 -1.67
CA SER A 154 10.87 0.48 -1.06
C SER A 154 12.30 -0.06 -1.13
N LEU A 155 13.29 0.82 -1.25
CA LEU A 155 14.71 0.44 -1.25
C LEU A 155 15.37 0.57 0.12
N GLY A 156 14.76 1.33 1.02
CA GLY A 156 15.21 1.57 2.40
C GLY A 156 14.03 1.58 3.36
N GLY A 157 14.16 2.35 4.43
CA GLY A 157 13.04 2.65 5.32
C GLY A 157 11.92 3.40 4.58
N THR A 158 10.70 3.22 5.05
CA THR A 158 9.54 3.98 4.60
C THR A 158 8.56 4.12 5.75
N ARG A 159 7.84 5.25 5.79
CA ARG A 159 6.83 5.51 6.82
C ARG A 159 5.52 5.95 6.20
N ILE A 160 4.45 5.67 6.92
CA ILE A 160 3.13 6.25 6.71
C ILE A 160 2.76 6.98 8.00
N TYR A 161 2.33 8.22 7.90
CA TYR A 161 1.98 9.05 9.04
C TYR A 161 0.50 9.40 9.01
N SER A 162 -0.11 9.45 10.19
CA SER A 162 -1.44 10.04 10.35
C SER A 162 -1.35 11.55 10.40
N THR A 163 -2.24 12.24 9.68
CA THR A 163 -2.41 13.68 9.75
C THR A 163 -2.87 14.15 11.12
N SER A 164 -3.59 13.31 11.89
CA SER A 164 -4.04 13.66 13.24
C SER A 164 -2.88 13.81 14.23
N ASN A 165 -1.78 13.07 14.02
CA ASN A 165 -0.60 13.15 14.88
C ASN A 165 0.18 14.46 14.67
N LEU A 166 0.19 14.95 13.44
CA LEU A 166 0.89 16.20 13.08
C LEU A 166 0.01 17.43 13.29
N ARG A 167 -1.30 17.31 13.03
CA ARG A 167 -2.26 18.42 13.03
C ARG A 167 -3.56 18.05 13.76
N PRO A 168 -3.50 17.79 15.07
CA PRO A 168 -4.63 17.30 15.85
C PRO A 168 -5.84 18.25 15.82
N LYS A 169 -5.60 19.56 15.72
CA LYS A 169 -6.67 20.58 15.71
C LYS A 169 -7.60 20.53 14.48
N LEU A 170 -7.18 19.89 13.38
CA LEU A 170 -8.00 19.81 12.16
C LEU A 170 -9.00 18.65 12.19
N ASN A 171 -8.86 17.70 13.12
CA ASN A 171 -9.70 16.50 13.21
C ASN A 171 -9.85 15.72 11.89
N ILE A 172 -8.79 15.72 11.07
CA ILE A 172 -8.73 14.94 9.83
C ILE A 172 -7.92 13.69 10.12
N ASN A 173 -8.59 12.53 10.15
CA ASN A 173 -7.95 11.22 10.31
C ASN A 173 -7.65 10.61 8.92
N ARG A 174 -6.52 11.01 8.33
CA ARG A 174 -6.03 10.49 7.05
C ARG A 174 -4.53 10.26 7.11
N HIS A 175 -4.00 9.61 6.08
CA HIS A 175 -2.64 9.10 6.06
C HIS A 175 -1.88 9.57 4.82
N PHE A 176 -0.59 9.78 4.97
CA PHE A 176 0.31 10.07 3.86
C PHE A 176 1.60 9.27 3.99
N ILE A 177 2.19 8.93 2.85
CA ILE A 177 3.46 8.24 2.77
C ILE A 177 4.55 9.29 2.87
N ASP A 178 5.46 9.07 3.80
CA ASP A 178 6.52 10.02 4.03
C ASP A 178 7.46 10.13 2.82
N LYS A 179 7.94 11.35 2.61
CA LYS A 179 9.00 11.65 1.66
C LYS A 179 10.03 12.48 2.43
N PRO A 180 11.31 12.07 2.42
CA PRO A 180 12.35 12.87 3.04
C PRO A 180 12.31 14.30 2.53
N ASP A 181 12.41 15.25 3.46
CA ASP A 181 12.70 16.65 3.19
C ASP A 181 14.03 17.03 3.84
N GLY A 182 14.60 18.15 3.40
CA GLY A 182 15.69 18.82 4.11
C GLY A 182 15.16 19.89 5.07
N GLY A 183 13.93 19.73 5.57
CA GLY A 183 13.27 20.70 6.43
C GLY A 183 13.45 20.35 7.91
N ASN A 184 13.40 21.36 8.78
CA ASN A 184 13.62 21.23 10.24
C ASN A 184 12.48 20.52 11.00
N TYR A 185 11.66 19.70 10.34
CA TYR A 185 10.52 19.01 10.97
C TYR A 185 10.82 17.56 11.36
N TYR A 186 11.94 17.00 10.89
CA TYR A 186 12.49 15.81 11.50
C TYR A 186 13.27 16.18 12.76
N PHE A 187 13.24 15.31 13.77
CA PHE A 187 14.23 15.37 14.84
C PHE A 187 15.63 15.21 14.20
N PRO A 188 16.66 15.96 14.64
CA PRO A 188 18.00 15.87 14.08
C PRO A 188 18.55 14.44 14.00
N GLU A 189 18.18 13.59 14.95
CA GLU A 189 18.56 12.17 15.00
C GLU A 189 17.92 11.35 13.87
N GLU A 190 16.68 11.66 13.49
CA GLU A 190 15.99 10.98 12.38
C GLU A 190 16.58 11.43 11.04
N GLU A 191 16.95 12.71 10.92
CA GLU A 191 17.67 13.23 9.75
C GLU A 191 19.06 12.57 9.61
N ASP A 192 19.82 12.48 10.71
CA ASP A 192 21.12 11.80 10.72
C ASP A 192 20.98 10.32 10.38
N ARG A 193 19.99 9.63 10.96
CA ARG A 193 19.67 8.23 10.65
C ARG A 193 19.40 8.04 9.16
N GLN A 194 18.54 8.88 8.56
CA GLN A 194 18.22 8.78 7.14
C GLN A 194 19.45 9.06 6.27
N ARG A 195 20.28 10.05 6.62
CA ARG A 195 21.46 10.40 5.81
C ARG A 195 22.59 9.38 5.92
N ARG A 196 22.89 8.90 7.12
CA ARG A 196 24.06 8.04 7.38
C ARG A 196 23.75 6.55 7.36
N HIS A 197 22.57 6.16 7.80
CA HIS A 197 22.23 4.76 8.08
C HIS A 197 21.13 4.20 7.16
N ASP A 198 20.41 5.06 6.43
CA ASP A 198 19.33 4.64 5.52
C ASP A 198 19.25 5.58 4.29
N PRO A 199 20.31 5.68 3.48
CA PRO A 199 20.36 6.61 2.34
C PRO A 199 19.31 6.31 1.26
N ALA A 200 18.68 5.14 1.33
CA ALA A 200 17.58 4.74 0.46
C ALA A 200 16.19 5.04 1.05
N TYR A 201 16.11 5.75 2.18
CA TYR A 201 14.85 6.10 2.83
C TYR A 201 13.88 6.80 1.87
N GLY A 202 12.65 6.29 1.81
CA GLY A 202 11.62 6.80 0.91
C GLY A 202 11.91 6.61 -0.58
N LEU A 203 12.98 5.92 -0.98
CA LEU A 203 13.20 5.55 -2.38
C LEU A 203 12.41 4.30 -2.72
N TYR A 204 11.89 4.25 -3.95
CA TYR A 204 11.10 3.12 -4.44
C TYR A 204 11.53 2.74 -5.85
N ARG A 205 11.51 1.44 -6.14
CA ARG A 205 11.80 0.87 -7.47
C ARG A 205 10.61 0.05 -7.96
N TRP A 206 10.39 0.08 -9.27
CA TRP A 206 9.47 -0.83 -9.94
C TRP A 206 10.16 -2.15 -10.27
N TYR A 207 9.48 -3.24 -9.96
CA TYR A 207 9.86 -4.60 -10.28
C TYR A 207 8.84 -5.13 -11.28
N TYR A 208 9.33 -5.66 -12.39
CA TYR A 208 8.52 -6.24 -13.44
C TYR A 208 8.65 -7.76 -13.36
N PRO A 209 7.60 -8.50 -13.75
CA PRO A 209 7.67 -9.95 -13.83
C PRO A 209 8.84 -10.38 -14.69
N GLN A 210 9.66 -11.27 -14.17
CA GLN A 210 10.67 -11.97 -14.95
C GLN A 210 10.00 -13.22 -15.50
N LEU A 211 9.93 -13.33 -16.83
CA LEU A 211 9.42 -14.52 -17.50
C LEU A 211 10.22 -15.72 -17.01
N SER A 212 9.56 -16.63 -16.29
CA SER A 212 10.10 -17.94 -15.91
C SER A 212 9.11 -18.99 -16.36
N ASP A 213 9.47 -19.64 -17.46
CA ASP A 213 8.82 -20.74 -18.20
C ASP A 213 7.37 -20.55 -18.72
N PRO A 214 7.07 -20.87 -20.01
CA PRO A 214 5.73 -20.71 -20.59
C PRO A 214 4.69 -21.76 -20.15
N ASP A 215 5.08 -22.81 -19.41
CA ASP A 215 4.24 -23.98 -19.16
C ASP A 215 3.86 -24.14 -17.68
N SER A 216 2.83 -23.43 -17.23
CA SER A 216 1.93 -23.96 -16.17
C SER A 216 0.75 -23.01 -15.92
N GLY A 217 -0.44 -23.31 -16.46
CA GLY A 217 -1.77 -22.83 -15.99
C GLY A 217 -2.05 -21.32 -15.87
N PHE A 218 -1.04 -20.47 -16.03
CA PHE A 218 -1.02 -19.07 -15.64
C PHE A 218 -1.26 -18.15 -16.83
N GLU A 219 -0.93 -18.60 -18.05
CA GLU A 219 -1.35 -17.94 -19.31
C GLU A 219 -2.87 -17.83 -19.42
N ALA A 220 -3.64 -18.78 -18.87
CA ALA A 220 -5.10 -18.67 -18.81
C ALA A 220 -5.56 -17.44 -18.01
N PHE A 221 -4.89 -17.13 -16.88
CA PHE A 221 -5.17 -15.93 -16.08
C PHE A 221 -4.73 -14.63 -16.78
N ILE A 222 -3.61 -14.66 -17.52
CA ILE A 222 -3.14 -13.52 -18.33
C ILE A 222 -4.14 -13.21 -19.46
N HIS A 223 -4.56 -14.24 -20.19
CA HIS A 223 -5.50 -14.10 -21.30
C HIS A 223 -6.87 -13.58 -20.84
N GLU A 224 -7.37 -14.04 -19.69
CA GLU A 224 -8.61 -13.54 -19.08
C GLU A 224 -8.57 -12.06 -18.64
N ARG A 225 -7.38 -11.48 -18.40
CA ARG A 225 -7.23 -10.06 -18.05
C ARG A 225 -7.15 -9.14 -19.27
N ILE A 226 -6.75 -9.68 -20.42
CA ILE A 226 -6.56 -8.92 -21.67
C ILE A 226 -7.85 -8.92 -22.53
N SER A 227 -8.71 -9.92 -22.36
CA SER A 227 -10.02 -9.96 -23.03
C SER A 227 -11.00 -8.93 -22.45
N ARG A 228 -11.12 -7.83 -23.21
CA ARG A 228 -12.10 -6.71 -23.26
C ARG A 228 -13.13 -6.56 -22.15
#